data_AF-A0A2D8IQ65-F1
#
_entry.id   AF-A0A2D8IQ65-F1
#
_cell.length_a   1.000
_cell.length_b   1.000
_cell.length_c   1.000
_cell.angle_alpha   90.00
_cell.angle_beta   90.00
_cell.angle_gamma   90.00
#
_symmetry.space_group_name_H-M   'P 1'
#
loop_
_entity.id
_entity.type
_entity.pdbx_description
1 polymer ?
#
loop_
_entity_poly.entity_id
_entity_poly.type
_entity_poly.pdbx_seq_one_letter_code
_entity_poly.pdbx_strand_id
1 'polypeptide(L)'
;MIKRKSVTQRAAEAVKNNASSAELAAIKAEISQRIQQVDTELKAKEAEIENVMGDGDLDALRAVRQSEADLRDEDKLLHRQQSELHRAIGIAQGEEAMKAAGQHRKNLAKALEQAEKARALLQEAQQAARLVITARNQAAHIGSALVFEADTIRALAAALYPEGNERKQLMIDLGIRDAMKAA
;
A
#
# COMPACT_ATOMS: atom_id res chain seq x y z
N MET A 1 39.22 -23.63 -2.87
CA MET A 1 38.06 -23.55 -1.94
C MET A 1 38.12 -22.22 -1.23
N ILE A 2 37.10 -21.37 -1.38
CA ILE A 2 37.00 -20.11 -0.61
C ILE A 2 36.59 -20.51 0.81
N LYS A 3 37.46 -20.27 1.81
CA LYS A 3 37.11 -20.46 3.23
C LYS A 3 35.92 -19.56 3.54
N ARG A 4 34.79 -20.15 3.94
CA ARG A 4 33.65 -19.37 4.45
C ARG A 4 34.11 -18.61 5.69
N LYS A 5 33.81 -17.30 5.74
CA LYS A 5 34.11 -16.45 6.91
C LYS A 5 33.36 -16.94 8.14
N SER A 6 33.93 -16.78 9.32
CA SER A 6 33.26 -17.15 10.57
C SER A 6 31.99 -16.31 10.76
N VAL A 7 31.04 -16.81 11.57
CA VAL A 7 29.81 -16.07 11.90
C VAL A 7 30.14 -14.73 12.57
N THR A 8 31.15 -14.70 13.45
CA THR A 8 31.64 -13.49 14.12
C THR A 8 32.25 -12.47 13.14
N GLN A 9 32.99 -12.92 12.14
CA GLN A 9 33.51 -12.04 11.08
C GLN A 9 32.38 -11.48 10.21
N ARG A 10 31.40 -12.31 9.84
CA ARG A 10 30.23 -11.86 9.08
C ARG A 10 29.39 -10.86 9.87
N ALA A 11 29.24 -11.04 11.18
CA ALA A 11 28.56 -10.09 12.05
C ALA A 11 29.27 -8.73 12.08
N ALA A 12 30.57 -8.71 12.32
CA ALA A 12 31.36 -7.49 12.32
C ALA A 12 31.30 -6.76 10.95
N GLU A 13 31.37 -7.50 9.84
CA GLU A 13 31.24 -6.94 8.49
C GLU A 13 29.85 -6.39 8.21
N ALA A 14 28.80 -7.10 8.61
CA ALA A 14 27.42 -6.66 8.41
C ALA A 14 27.11 -5.38 9.20
N VAL A 15 27.60 -5.28 10.44
CA VAL A 15 27.49 -4.06 11.25
C VAL A 15 28.28 -2.92 10.59
N LYS A 16 29.52 -3.17 10.18
CA LYS A 16 30.37 -2.15 9.53
C LYS A 16 29.78 -1.62 8.22
N ASN A 17 29.10 -2.47 7.46
CA ASN A 17 28.51 -2.12 6.18
C ASN A 17 27.08 -1.59 6.29
N ASN A 18 26.56 -1.38 7.50
CA ASN A 18 25.15 -0.97 7.73
C ASN A 18 24.16 -1.86 6.97
N ALA A 19 24.32 -3.18 7.11
CA ALA A 19 23.40 -4.15 6.51
C ALA A 19 21.95 -3.91 6.95
N SER A 20 21.00 -4.43 6.17
CA SER A 20 19.57 -4.26 6.46
C SER A 20 19.19 -4.90 7.79
N SER A 21 18.08 -4.43 8.38
CA SER A 21 17.58 -4.99 9.66
C SER A 21 17.32 -6.50 9.58
N ALA A 22 16.87 -6.99 8.42
CA ALA A 22 16.63 -8.40 8.14
C ALA A 22 17.92 -9.23 8.07
N GLU A 23 18.96 -8.73 7.40
CA GLU A 23 20.25 -9.42 7.31
C GLU A 23 20.94 -9.52 8.68
N LEU A 24 20.91 -8.43 9.46
CA LEU A 24 21.45 -8.40 10.82
C LEU A 24 20.70 -9.38 11.74
N ALA A 25 19.37 -9.51 11.58
CA ALA A 25 18.55 -10.46 12.34
C ALA A 25 18.90 -11.92 12.00
N ALA A 26 19.15 -12.23 10.73
CA ALA A 26 19.57 -13.57 10.31
C ALA A 26 20.92 -13.96 10.91
N ILE A 27 21.92 -13.08 10.85
CA ILE A 27 23.24 -13.30 11.45
C ILE A 27 23.13 -13.46 12.97
N LYS A 28 22.27 -12.67 13.63
CA LYS A 28 22.03 -12.79 15.07
C LYS A 28 21.45 -14.16 15.44
N ALA A 29 20.55 -14.70 14.63
CA ALA A 29 20.01 -16.05 14.84
C ALA A 29 21.11 -17.11 14.74
N GLU A 30 22.00 -16.99 13.75
CA GLU A 30 23.17 -17.87 13.61
C GLU A 30 24.13 -17.77 14.81
N ILE A 31 24.42 -16.56 15.31
CA ILE A 31 25.23 -16.38 16.54
C ILE A 31 24.55 -17.05 17.73
N SER A 32 23.23 -16.88 17.87
CA SER A 32 22.49 -17.48 18.99
C SER A 32 22.53 -19.01 18.94
N GLN A 33 22.48 -19.58 17.73
CA GLN A 33 22.66 -21.02 17.54
C GLN A 33 24.09 -21.47 17.87
N ARG A 34 25.11 -20.69 17.49
CA ARG A 34 26.51 -21.02 17.83
C ARG A 34 26.77 -20.94 19.33
N ILE A 35 26.19 -19.96 20.04
CA ILE A 35 26.27 -19.89 21.51
C ILE A 35 25.74 -21.18 22.14
N GLN A 36 24.56 -21.65 21.71
CA GLN A 36 24.00 -22.91 22.21
C GLN A 36 24.90 -24.12 21.93
N GLN A 37 25.57 -24.16 20.78
CA GLN A 37 26.54 -25.21 20.46
C GLN A 37 27.76 -25.13 21.38
N VAL A 38 28.33 -23.94 21.56
CA VAL A 38 29.47 -23.72 22.45
C VAL A 38 29.11 -24.08 23.90
N ASP A 39 27.90 -23.78 24.37
CA ASP A 39 27.42 -24.22 25.69
C ASP A 39 27.41 -25.74 25.82
N THR A 40 26.97 -26.46 24.78
CA THR A 40 27.00 -27.94 24.79
C THR A 40 28.42 -28.49 24.71
N GLU A 41 29.29 -27.87 23.92
CA GLU A 41 30.71 -28.24 23.80
C GLU A 41 31.45 -28.00 25.14
N LEU A 42 31.16 -26.90 25.82
CA LEU A 42 31.72 -26.59 27.14
C LEU A 42 31.31 -27.63 28.19
N LYS A 43 30.03 -28.00 28.26
CA LYS A 43 29.56 -29.08 29.16
C LYS A 43 30.22 -30.42 28.85
N ALA A 44 30.41 -30.74 27.57
CA ALA A 44 31.10 -31.95 27.17
C ALA A 44 32.59 -31.92 27.59
N LYS A 45 33.24 -30.75 27.46
CA LYS A 45 34.63 -30.55 27.91
C LYS A 45 34.77 -30.62 29.42
N GLU A 46 33.82 -30.09 30.17
CA GLU A 46 33.80 -30.23 31.64
C GLU A 46 33.73 -31.71 32.06
N ALA A 47 32.90 -32.52 31.41
CA ALA A 47 32.85 -33.97 31.65
C ALA A 47 34.14 -34.69 31.22
N GLU A 48 34.75 -34.28 30.10
CA GLU A 48 36.03 -34.83 29.64
C GLU A 48 37.16 -34.51 30.63
N ILE A 49 37.18 -33.30 31.20
CA ILE A 49 38.11 -32.91 32.27
C ILE A 49 37.96 -33.82 33.49
N GLU A 50 36.72 -34.10 33.91
CA GLU A 50 36.45 -34.99 35.04
C GLU A 50 36.98 -36.41 34.80
N ASN A 51 36.76 -36.96 33.61
CA ASN A 51 37.25 -38.29 33.23
C ASN A 51 38.79 -38.34 33.21
N VAL A 52 39.44 -37.38 32.56
CA VAL A 52 40.90 -37.34 32.43
C VAL A 52 41.58 -37.08 33.79
N MET A 53 40.94 -36.31 34.68
CA MET A 53 41.41 -36.18 36.07
C MET A 53 41.36 -37.52 36.82
N GLY A 54 40.35 -38.35 36.56
CA GLY A 54 40.24 -39.71 37.12
C GLY A 54 41.33 -40.66 36.64
N ASP A 55 41.75 -40.52 35.37
CA ASP A 55 42.80 -41.35 34.75
C ASP A 55 44.22 -40.92 35.16
N GLY A 56 44.38 -39.71 35.71
CA GLY A 56 45.68 -39.19 36.19
C GLY A 56 46.64 -38.73 35.09
N ASP A 57 46.19 -38.63 33.84
CA ASP A 57 47.00 -38.14 32.72
C ASP A 57 47.03 -36.60 32.71
N LEU A 58 48.12 -36.04 33.24
CA LEU A 58 48.31 -34.59 33.34
C LEU A 58 48.50 -33.89 31.99
N ASP A 59 49.04 -34.58 30.98
CA ASP A 59 49.26 -34.00 29.65
C ASP A 59 47.94 -33.93 28.88
N ALA A 60 47.13 -34.98 28.94
CA ALA A 60 45.77 -34.96 28.43
C ALA A 60 44.93 -33.89 29.16
N LEU A 61 45.06 -33.77 30.48
CA LEU A 61 44.31 -32.78 31.26
C LEU A 61 44.63 -31.36 30.82
N ARG A 62 45.91 -31.06 30.58
CA ARG A 62 46.34 -29.75 30.08
C ARG A 62 45.76 -29.46 28.69
N ALA A 63 45.74 -30.43 27.80
CA ALA A 63 45.18 -30.27 26.45
C ALA A 63 43.67 -29.99 26.48
N VAL A 64 42.91 -30.73 27.29
CA VAL A 64 41.46 -30.52 27.42
C VAL A 64 41.16 -29.17 28.07
N ARG A 65 41.90 -28.78 29.11
CA ARG A 65 41.78 -27.45 29.75
C ARG A 65 42.07 -26.30 28.80
N GLN A 66 43.08 -26.44 27.92
CA GLN A 66 43.36 -25.43 26.91
C GLN A 66 42.20 -25.31 25.91
N SER A 67 41.69 -26.44 25.43
CA SER A 67 40.53 -26.46 24.54
C SER A 67 39.26 -25.86 25.20
N GLU A 68 39.05 -26.08 26.49
CA GLU A 68 37.97 -25.48 27.27
C GLU A 68 38.14 -23.94 27.33
N ALA A 69 39.36 -23.46 27.60
CA ALA A 69 39.65 -22.03 27.65
C ALA A 69 39.39 -21.35 26.30
N ASP A 70 39.81 -21.98 25.20
CA ASP A 70 39.58 -21.48 23.85
C ASP A 70 38.06 -21.35 23.54
N LEU A 71 37.25 -22.32 23.96
CA LEU A 71 35.78 -22.28 23.83
C LEU A 71 35.15 -21.17 24.69
N ARG A 72 35.64 -20.95 25.91
CA ARG A 72 35.16 -19.85 26.78
C ARG A 72 35.46 -18.48 26.18
N ASP A 73 36.59 -18.35 25.48
CA ASP A 73 36.92 -17.10 24.79
C ASP A 73 36.11 -16.90 23.51
N GLU A 74 35.79 -17.99 22.78
CA GLU A 74 34.81 -17.96 21.69
C GLU A 74 33.42 -17.51 22.19
N ASP A 75 32.95 -18.07 23.30
CA ASP A 75 31.66 -17.73 23.90
C ASP A 75 31.53 -16.23 24.24
N LYS A 76 32.54 -15.67 24.92
CA LYS A 76 32.60 -14.22 25.21
C LYS A 76 32.55 -13.38 23.93
N LEU A 77 33.24 -13.82 22.87
CA LEU A 77 33.24 -13.13 21.60
C LEU A 77 31.84 -13.16 20.94
N LEU A 78 31.18 -14.31 20.97
CA LEU A 78 29.83 -14.49 20.44
C LEU A 78 28.82 -13.60 21.17
N HIS A 79 28.85 -13.55 22.50
CA HIS A 79 27.97 -12.68 23.30
C HIS A 79 28.21 -11.18 23.05
N ARG A 80 29.47 -10.76 22.87
CA ARG A 80 29.80 -9.38 22.47
C ARG A 80 29.20 -9.06 21.09
N GLN A 81 29.41 -9.93 20.12
CA GLN A 81 28.86 -9.75 18.77
C GLN A 81 27.33 -9.75 18.75
N GLN A 82 26.69 -10.60 19.55
CA GLN A 82 25.22 -10.62 19.69
C GLN A 82 24.71 -9.27 20.21
N SER A 83 25.39 -8.70 21.21
CA SER A 83 25.05 -7.39 21.78
C SER A 83 25.22 -6.25 20.78
N GLU A 84 26.28 -6.28 19.96
CA GLU A 84 26.51 -5.32 18.89
C GLU A 84 25.42 -5.41 17.81
N LEU A 85 25.08 -6.62 17.36
CA LEU A 85 23.99 -6.85 16.41
C LEU A 85 22.65 -6.34 16.92
N HIS A 86 22.35 -6.55 18.20
CA HIS A 86 21.12 -6.02 18.81
C HIS A 86 21.01 -4.50 18.68
N ARG A 87 22.10 -3.76 18.91
CA ARG A 87 22.13 -2.30 18.77
C ARG A 87 22.00 -1.91 17.29
N ALA A 88 22.74 -2.57 16.41
CA ALA A 88 22.72 -2.29 14.98
C ALA A 88 21.33 -2.51 14.36
N ILE A 89 20.62 -3.58 14.76
CA ILE A 89 19.24 -3.84 14.34
C ILE A 89 18.32 -2.69 14.74
N GLY A 90 18.40 -2.22 15.98
CA GLY A 90 17.57 -1.11 16.46
C GLY A 90 17.81 0.18 15.67
N ILE A 91 19.07 0.48 15.33
CA ILE A 91 19.43 1.62 14.49
C ILE A 91 18.86 1.45 13.07
N ALA A 92 19.08 0.30 12.43
CA ALA A 92 18.61 0.01 11.09
C ALA A 92 17.08 0.12 10.98
N GLN A 93 16.34 -0.46 11.94
CA GLN A 93 14.88 -0.35 12.01
C GLN A 93 14.40 1.10 12.19
N GLY A 94 15.10 1.88 13.02
CA GLY A 94 14.81 3.31 13.19
C GLY A 94 14.98 4.09 11.89
N GLU A 95 16.07 3.85 11.16
CA GLU A 95 16.31 4.50 9.86
C GLU A 95 15.29 4.08 8.79
N GLU A 96 14.96 2.80 8.73
CA GLU A 96 13.93 2.25 7.83
C GLU A 96 12.56 2.89 8.12
N ALA A 97 12.18 3.00 9.40
CA ALA A 97 10.93 3.64 9.80
C ALA A 97 10.89 5.13 9.44
N MET A 98 12.00 5.85 9.63
CA MET A 98 12.09 7.28 9.26
C MET A 98 11.97 7.49 7.76
N LYS A 99 12.62 6.64 6.95
CA LYS A 99 12.49 6.67 5.48
C LYS A 99 11.06 6.37 5.04
N ALA A 100 10.43 5.34 5.62
CA ALA A 100 9.06 4.98 5.34
C ALA A 100 8.09 6.13 5.68
N ALA A 101 8.24 6.75 6.86
CA ALA A 101 7.44 7.92 7.26
C ALA A 101 7.57 9.09 6.29
N GLY A 102 8.79 9.38 5.81
CA GLY A 102 9.03 10.39 4.78
C GLY A 102 8.30 10.08 3.46
N GLN A 103 8.30 8.82 3.03
CA GLN A 103 7.60 8.39 1.82
C GLN A 103 6.08 8.44 1.98
N HIS A 104 5.56 8.04 3.14
CA HIS A 104 4.12 8.14 3.43
C HIS A 104 3.63 9.59 3.39
N ARG A 105 4.41 10.54 3.93
CA ARG A 105 4.10 11.97 3.82
C ARG A 105 4.04 12.45 2.38
N LYS A 106 4.98 12.04 1.53
CA LYS A 106 4.99 12.37 0.10
C LYS A 106 3.77 11.78 -0.63
N ASN A 107 3.46 10.53 -0.35
CA ASN A 107 2.30 9.85 -0.95
C ASN A 107 0.98 10.51 -0.51
N LEU A 108 0.87 10.89 0.77
CA LEU A 108 -0.28 11.62 1.30
C LEU A 108 -0.45 12.98 0.62
N ALA A 109 0.63 13.76 0.47
CA ALA A 109 0.58 15.04 -0.22
C ALA A 109 0.10 14.90 -1.67
N LYS A 110 0.62 13.88 -2.39
CA LYS A 110 0.19 13.58 -3.76
C LYS A 110 -1.29 13.15 -3.83
N ALA A 111 -1.75 12.34 -2.89
CA ALA A 111 -3.15 11.92 -2.82
C ALA A 111 -4.09 13.11 -2.54
N LEU A 112 -3.69 14.03 -1.67
CA LEU A 112 -4.44 15.26 -1.39
C LEU A 112 -4.54 16.15 -2.63
N GLU A 113 -3.44 16.36 -3.35
CA GLU A 113 -3.44 17.15 -4.59
C GLU A 113 -4.36 16.53 -5.65
N GLN A 114 -4.37 15.21 -5.77
CA GLN A 114 -5.29 14.50 -6.67
C GLN A 114 -6.76 14.64 -6.23
N ALA A 115 -7.03 14.58 -4.93
CA ALA A 115 -8.38 14.76 -4.39
C ALA A 115 -8.90 16.19 -4.62
N GLU A 116 -8.05 17.21 -4.49
CA GLU A 116 -8.39 18.60 -4.79
C GLU A 116 -8.72 18.80 -6.27
N LYS A 117 -7.91 18.24 -7.18
CA LYS A 117 -8.17 18.25 -8.62
C LYS A 117 -9.50 17.56 -8.96
N ALA A 118 -9.77 16.39 -8.37
CA ALA A 118 -11.02 15.67 -8.57
C ALA A 118 -12.24 16.47 -8.05
N ARG A 119 -12.09 17.17 -6.92
CA ARG A 119 -13.14 18.04 -6.37
C ARG A 119 -13.45 19.21 -7.29
N ALA A 120 -12.43 19.85 -7.87
CA ALA A 120 -12.61 20.94 -8.84
C ALA A 120 -13.39 20.47 -10.08
N LEU A 121 -12.99 19.34 -10.67
CA LEU A 121 -13.69 18.75 -11.83
C LEU A 121 -15.15 18.41 -11.51
N LEU A 122 -15.42 17.91 -10.30
CA LEU A 122 -16.78 17.58 -9.88
C LEU A 122 -17.64 18.83 -9.70
N GLN A 123 -17.07 19.93 -9.20
CA GLN A 123 -17.76 21.22 -9.12
C GLN A 123 -18.08 21.79 -10.52
N GLU A 124 -17.14 21.71 -11.46
CA GLU A 124 -17.37 22.10 -12.85
C GLU A 124 -18.48 21.27 -13.49
N ALA A 125 -18.45 19.94 -13.31
CA ALA A 125 -19.49 19.04 -13.81
C ALA A 125 -20.87 19.36 -13.21
N GLN A 126 -20.93 19.70 -11.91
CA GLN A 126 -22.18 20.12 -11.27
C GLN A 126 -22.70 21.45 -11.79
N GLN A 127 -21.82 22.43 -12.06
CA GLN A 127 -22.22 23.70 -12.67
C GLN A 127 -22.73 23.49 -14.10
N ALA A 128 -22.03 22.68 -14.90
CA ALA A 128 -22.47 22.32 -16.25
C ALA A 128 -23.84 21.61 -16.23
N ALA A 129 -24.04 20.64 -15.33
CA ALA A 129 -25.32 19.95 -15.18
C ALA A 129 -26.45 20.92 -14.79
N ARG A 130 -26.20 21.87 -13.88
CA ARG A 130 -27.18 22.91 -13.52
C ARG A 130 -27.55 23.77 -14.72
N LEU A 131 -26.58 24.21 -15.51
CA LEU A 131 -26.81 24.99 -16.73
C LEU A 131 -27.68 24.25 -17.74
N VAL A 132 -27.41 22.95 -17.95
CA VAL A 132 -28.22 22.09 -18.84
C VAL A 132 -29.66 21.99 -18.34
N ILE A 133 -29.87 21.78 -17.04
CA ILE A 133 -31.22 21.71 -16.46
C ILE A 133 -31.96 23.04 -16.62
N THR A 134 -31.32 24.17 -16.34
CA THR A 134 -31.94 25.50 -16.50
C THR A 134 -32.27 25.80 -17.95
N ALA A 135 -31.38 25.47 -18.89
CA ALA A 135 -31.63 25.64 -20.32
C ALA A 135 -32.79 24.77 -20.81
N ARG A 136 -32.89 23.53 -20.34
CA ARG A 136 -34.03 22.64 -20.63
C ARG A 136 -35.34 23.22 -20.10
N ASN A 137 -35.34 23.73 -18.86
CA ASN A 137 -36.55 24.33 -18.27
C ASN A 137 -36.97 25.61 -19.00
N GLN A 138 -36.03 26.44 -19.43
CA GLN A 138 -36.30 27.62 -20.27
C GLN A 138 -36.90 27.22 -21.62
N ALA A 139 -36.34 26.21 -22.29
CA ALA A 139 -36.88 25.69 -23.55
C ALA A 139 -38.30 25.13 -23.39
N ALA A 140 -38.58 24.43 -22.29
CA ALA A 140 -39.93 23.93 -21.98
C ALA A 140 -40.92 25.08 -21.75
N HIS A 141 -40.52 26.16 -21.06
CA HIS A 141 -41.35 27.35 -20.89
C HIS A 141 -41.66 28.05 -22.21
N ILE A 142 -40.68 28.19 -23.10
CA ILE A 142 -40.89 28.74 -24.45
C ILE A 142 -41.88 27.89 -25.24
N GLY A 143 -41.72 26.56 -25.22
CA GLY A 143 -42.66 25.63 -25.84
C GLY A 143 -44.08 25.74 -25.30
N SER A 144 -44.24 25.99 -23.99
CA SER A 144 -45.56 26.21 -23.36
C SER A 144 -46.18 27.58 -23.69
N ALA A 145 -45.36 28.62 -23.88
CA ALA A 145 -45.83 29.96 -24.24
C ALA A 145 -46.18 30.08 -25.73
N LEU A 146 -45.58 29.24 -26.57
CA LEU A 146 -45.88 29.10 -28.00
C LEU A 146 -47.05 28.15 -28.29
N VAL A 147 -47.77 27.67 -27.26
CA VAL A 147 -49.05 27.01 -27.47
C VAL A 147 -50.05 28.09 -27.88
N PHE A 148 -50.12 28.33 -29.18
CA PHE A 148 -51.19 29.12 -29.79
C PHE A 148 -52.53 28.56 -29.29
N GLU A 149 -53.43 29.42 -28.83
CA GLU A 149 -54.78 28.99 -28.48
C GLU A 149 -55.39 28.25 -29.67
N ALA A 150 -56.19 27.21 -29.40
CA ALA A 150 -56.73 26.34 -30.44
C ALA A 150 -57.50 27.13 -31.52
N ASP A 151 -58.10 28.26 -31.13
CA ASP A 151 -58.78 29.18 -32.05
C ASP A 151 -57.81 30.01 -32.90
N THR A 152 -56.65 30.40 -32.35
CA THR A 152 -55.59 31.05 -33.14
C THR A 152 -55.03 30.08 -34.18
N ILE A 153 -54.81 28.81 -33.81
CA ILE A 153 -54.37 27.77 -34.75
C ILE A 153 -55.43 27.54 -35.84
N ARG A 154 -56.72 27.46 -35.47
CA ARG A 154 -57.82 27.33 -36.44
C ARG A 154 -57.92 28.53 -37.37
N ALA A 155 -57.74 29.74 -36.86
CA ALA A 155 -57.80 30.97 -37.64
C ALA A 155 -56.63 31.06 -38.61
N LEU A 156 -55.40 30.74 -38.17
CA LEU A 156 -54.22 30.70 -39.03
C LEU A 156 -54.34 29.61 -40.11
N ALA A 157 -54.79 28.41 -39.75
CA ALA A 157 -55.00 27.33 -40.70
C ALA A 157 -56.09 27.65 -41.73
N ALA A 158 -57.15 28.35 -41.33
CA ALA A 158 -58.20 28.80 -42.26
C ALA A 158 -57.73 29.94 -43.18
N ALA A 159 -56.84 30.81 -42.71
CA ALA A 159 -56.25 31.89 -43.51
C ALA A 159 -55.21 31.39 -44.51
N LEU A 160 -54.44 30.36 -44.16
CA LEU A 160 -53.43 29.76 -45.03
C LEU A 160 -54.03 28.77 -46.04
N TYR A 161 -55.14 28.10 -45.69
CA TYR A 161 -55.78 27.08 -46.54
C TYR A 161 -57.29 27.31 -46.65
N PRO A 162 -57.71 28.29 -47.47
CA PRO A 162 -59.12 28.69 -47.60
C PRO A 162 -59.99 27.65 -48.33
N GLU A 163 -59.40 26.75 -49.12
CA GLU A 163 -60.13 25.72 -49.86
C GLU A 163 -60.09 24.39 -49.10
N GLY A 164 -61.24 24.01 -48.55
CA GLY A 164 -61.42 23.04 -47.46
C GLY A 164 -61.10 21.56 -47.73
N ASN A 165 -60.17 21.24 -48.62
CA ASN A 165 -59.74 19.84 -48.84
C ASN A 165 -58.51 19.45 -48.00
N GLU A 166 -57.56 20.37 -47.80
CA GLU A 166 -56.36 20.09 -47.00
C GLU A 166 -56.59 20.23 -45.49
N ARG A 167 -57.60 21.02 -45.07
CA ARG A 167 -57.97 21.21 -43.66
C ARG A 167 -58.38 19.89 -42.98
N LYS A 168 -59.03 18.98 -43.71
CA LYS A 168 -59.37 17.64 -43.21
C LYS A 168 -58.12 16.75 -43.08
N GLN A 169 -57.19 16.83 -44.04
CA GLN A 169 -55.94 16.08 -44.01
C GLN A 169 -55.07 16.53 -42.82
N LEU A 170 -54.91 17.85 -42.64
CA LEU A 170 -54.12 18.42 -41.56
C LEU A 170 -54.71 18.12 -40.18
N MET A 171 -56.05 18.12 -40.04
CA MET A 171 -56.70 17.71 -38.78
C MET A 171 -56.55 16.22 -38.46
N ILE A 172 -56.39 15.37 -39.47
CA ILE A 172 -56.06 13.95 -39.30
C ILE A 172 -54.60 13.82 -38.89
N ASP A 173 -53.67 14.51 -39.57
CA ASP A 173 -52.23 14.47 -39.28
C ASP A 173 -51.88 15.06 -37.90
N LEU A 174 -52.66 16.03 -37.43
CA LEU A 174 -52.55 16.61 -36.09
C LEU A 174 -53.27 15.80 -35.00
N GLY A 175 -53.86 14.64 -35.32
CA GLY A 175 -54.43 13.70 -34.35
C GLY A 175 -55.72 14.15 -33.64
N ILE A 176 -56.43 15.15 -34.19
CA ILE A 176 -57.58 15.80 -33.50
C ILE A 176 -58.86 14.94 -33.55
N ARG A 177 -58.89 13.85 -34.34
CA ARG A 177 -60.11 13.02 -34.50
C ARG A 177 -60.56 12.24 -33.26
N ASP A 178 -59.68 11.98 -32.30
CA ASP A 178 -60.05 11.14 -31.15
C ASP A 178 -60.78 11.89 -30.03
N ALA A 179 -60.77 13.23 -30.04
CA ALA A 179 -61.46 14.04 -29.03
C ALA A 179 -62.98 14.22 -29.25
N MET A 180 -63.55 13.72 -30.36
CA MET A 180 -65.00 13.79 -30.63
C MET A 180 -65.72 12.43 -30.59
N LYS A 181 -65.03 11.34 -30.23
CA LYS A 181 -65.68 10.02 -29.97
C LYS A 181 -65.84 9.67 -28.49
N ALA A 182 -65.29 10.47 -27.59
CA ALA A 182 -65.68 10.47 -26.18
C ALA A 182 -66.80 11.50 -26.00
N ALA A 183 -68.04 11.02 -26.19
CA ALA A 183 -69.25 11.68 -25.72
C ALA A 183 -69.22 11.87 -24.19
#